data_AF-A0A7W9YCN3-F1
#
_entry.id   AF-A0A7W9YCN3-F1
#
_cell.length_a   1.000
_cell.length_b   1.000
_cell.length_c   1.000
_cell.angle_alpha   90.00
_cell.angle_beta   90.00
_cell.angle_gamma   90.00
#
_symmetry.space_group_name_H-M   'P 1'
#
loop_
_entity.id
_entity.type
_entity.pdbx_description
1 polymer ?
#
loop_
_entity_poly.entity_id
_entity_poly.type
_entity_poly.pdbx_seq_one_letter_code
_entity_poly.pdbx_strand_id
1 'polypeptide(L)'
;MDRQFCAHRTAGRLGRINLKTRARRDGDHYVIDGAKQFITSGKNGQMIIVFAVTDPDAGKKGITAFIVPTDTPGYEVIRVEEKLGLRASDTCQIAFNEMRIPAELRLGEEGEGYRIALATLEGGRIGIAAQAVGMAQAAFEAARDYARERKAFGKAIIEHQAVAFRLAMSVRGFDGQTLRLGNGGAFLFRCDPDPWRLRLYGRLSGQTYLSGRTHMPELRRDQ
;
A
#
# COMPACT_ATOMS: atom_id res chain seq x y z
N MET A 1 -4.85 -7.27 -12.29
CA MET A 1 -5.12 -8.38 -11.35
C MET A 1 -4.93 -7.82 -9.95
N ASP A 2 -6.01 -7.30 -9.37
CA ASP A 2 -5.97 -6.70 -8.04
C ASP A 2 -5.89 -7.84 -7.00
N ARG A 3 -4.72 -7.98 -6.37
CA ARG A 3 -4.51 -8.96 -5.31
C ARG A 3 -5.00 -8.36 -4.00
N GLN A 4 -6.01 -8.98 -3.43
CA GLN A 4 -6.74 -8.45 -2.29
C GLN A 4 -6.20 -8.99 -0.96
N PHE A 5 -5.87 -8.08 -0.05
CA PHE A 5 -5.15 -8.36 1.18
C PHE A 5 -6.05 -8.22 2.41
N CYS A 6 -6.33 -9.31 3.11
CA CYS A 6 -7.29 -9.33 4.23
C CYS A 6 -6.64 -9.57 5.60
N ALA A 7 -5.86 -8.61 6.08
CA ALA A 7 -5.10 -8.74 7.33
C ALA A 7 -5.68 -7.96 8.53
N HIS A 8 -6.81 -7.25 8.40
CA HIS A 8 -7.24 -6.26 9.41
C HIS A 8 -8.01 -6.85 10.62
N ARG A 9 -7.95 -6.12 11.75
CA ARG A 9 -8.37 -6.45 13.13
C ARG A 9 -9.74 -5.85 13.47
N THR A 10 -10.54 -6.49 14.33
CA THR A 10 -11.60 -5.82 15.11
C THR A 10 -11.04 -5.42 16.48
N ALA A 11 -10.79 -4.12 16.66
CA ALA A 11 -10.39 -3.39 17.89
C ALA A 11 -9.25 -3.96 18.76
N GLY A 12 -8.09 -3.29 18.76
CA GLY A 12 -7.04 -3.44 19.78
C GLY A 12 -5.76 -2.67 19.44
N ARG A 13 -5.07 -2.16 20.47
CA ARG A 13 -3.85 -1.33 20.45
C ARG A 13 -2.77 -1.77 19.43
N LEU A 14 -2.14 -0.81 18.75
CA LEU A 14 -1.01 -1.03 17.82
C LEU A 14 0.09 -1.86 18.51
N GLY A 15 0.47 -3.00 17.92
CA GLY A 15 1.61 -3.82 18.38
C GLY A 15 1.36 -5.34 18.55
N ARG A 16 0.12 -5.83 18.59
CA ARG A 16 -0.19 -7.28 18.73
C ARG A 16 -1.10 -7.78 17.61
N ILE A 17 -0.64 -8.71 16.76
CA ILE A 17 -1.54 -9.39 15.82
C ILE A 17 -2.42 -10.36 16.61
N ASN A 18 -3.64 -9.92 16.93
CA ASN A 18 -4.68 -10.76 17.51
C ASN A 18 -5.83 -10.84 16.51
N LEU A 19 -5.70 -11.73 15.53
CA LEU A 19 -6.76 -12.01 14.57
C LEU A 19 -7.84 -12.82 15.29
N LYS A 20 -9.09 -12.39 15.22
CA LYS A 20 -10.23 -13.15 15.78
C LYS A 20 -10.74 -14.23 14.83
N THR A 21 -10.53 -14.06 13.52
CA THR A 21 -10.89 -15.05 12.51
C THR A 21 -10.13 -16.36 12.76
N ARG A 22 -10.87 -17.46 12.83
CA ARG A 22 -10.34 -18.82 13.05
C ARG A 22 -10.52 -19.65 11.80
N ALA A 23 -9.61 -20.58 11.57
CA ALA A 23 -9.73 -21.61 10.56
C ALA A 23 -9.54 -22.97 11.23
N ARG A 24 -10.60 -23.77 11.32
CA ARG A 24 -10.55 -25.12 11.90
C ARG A 24 -10.39 -26.14 10.78
N ARG A 25 -9.42 -27.03 10.90
CA ARG A 25 -9.26 -28.16 9.97
C ARG A 25 -10.40 -29.16 10.17
N ASP A 26 -11.00 -29.60 9.08
CA ASP A 26 -12.09 -30.58 9.04
C ASP A 26 -11.85 -31.53 7.87
N GLY A 27 -11.07 -32.59 8.12
CA GLY A 27 -10.62 -33.54 7.10
C GLY A 27 -9.70 -32.90 6.06
N ASP A 28 -10.16 -32.89 4.82
CA ASP A 28 -9.55 -32.28 3.64
C ASP A 28 -9.99 -30.81 3.42
N HIS A 29 -10.78 -30.25 4.33
CA HIS A 29 -11.28 -28.87 4.28
C HIS A 29 -10.82 -28.04 5.49
N TYR A 30 -10.95 -26.72 5.37
CA TYR A 30 -10.97 -25.79 6.50
C TYR A 30 -12.34 -25.12 6.59
N VAL A 31 -12.79 -24.90 7.83
CA VAL A 31 -13.95 -24.06 8.13
C VAL A 31 -13.45 -22.75 8.71
N ILE A 32 -13.71 -21.65 8.01
CA ILE A 32 -13.29 -20.29 8.39
C ILE A 32 -14.48 -19.55 9.01
N ASP A 33 -14.27 -19.00 10.19
CA ASP A 33 -15.26 -18.21 10.90
C ASP A 33 -14.66 -16.90 11.44
N GLY A 34 -15.41 -15.81 11.31
CA GLY A 34 -15.13 -14.52 11.93
C GLY A 34 -15.34 -13.34 10.98
N ALA A 35 -14.77 -12.18 11.31
CA ALA A 35 -14.97 -10.97 10.52
C ALA A 35 -13.67 -10.20 10.28
N LYS A 36 -13.66 -9.43 9.19
CA LYS A 36 -12.58 -8.55 8.76
C LYS A 36 -13.15 -7.21 8.35
N GLN A 37 -12.36 -6.16 8.50
CA GLN A 37 -12.79 -4.78 8.24
C GLN A 37 -11.75 -4.06 7.37
N PHE A 38 -12.16 -3.00 6.67
CA PHE A 38 -11.29 -2.24 5.78
C PHE A 38 -10.67 -3.07 4.66
N ILE A 39 -11.48 -3.94 4.08
CA ILE A 39 -11.03 -4.83 3.02
C ILE A 39 -11.29 -4.17 1.67
N THR A 40 -10.23 -3.61 1.11
CA THR A 40 -10.23 -3.02 -0.24
C THR A 40 -10.68 -4.05 -1.26
N SER A 41 -11.53 -3.66 -2.20
CA SER A 41 -12.12 -4.54 -3.23
C SER A 41 -12.97 -5.69 -2.67
N GLY A 42 -13.43 -5.61 -1.41
CA GLY A 42 -14.27 -6.63 -0.75
C GLY A 42 -15.53 -7.04 -1.50
N LYS A 43 -16.13 -6.11 -2.23
CA LYS A 43 -17.37 -6.32 -2.96
C LYS A 43 -17.13 -6.75 -4.40
N ASN A 44 -16.12 -6.18 -5.05
CA ASN A 44 -15.90 -6.34 -6.50
C ASN A 44 -14.81 -7.36 -6.84
N GLY A 45 -13.95 -7.72 -5.88
CA GLY A 45 -12.91 -8.73 -6.06
C GLY A 45 -13.49 -10.13 -6.23
N GLN A 46 -12.91 -10.92 -7.13
CA GLN A 46 -13.28 -12.32 -7.36
C GLN A 46 -12.51 -13.29 -6.45
N MET A 47 -11.35 -12.87 -5.95
CA MET A 47 -10.46 -13.67 -5.12
C MET A 47 -9.95 -12.83 -3.96
N ILE A 48 -9.83 -13.44 -2.78
CA ILE A 48 -9.34 -12.77 -1.58
C ILE A 48 -8.30 -13.64 -0.85
N ILE A 49 -7.25 -12.99 -0.33
CA ILE A 49 -6.28 -13.64 0.55
C ILE A 49 -6.71 -13.44 2.01
N VAL A 50 -7.18 -14.52 2.64
CA VAL A 50 -7.67 -14.53 4.02
C VAL A 50 -6.57 -15.02 4.96
N PHE A 51 -6.27 -14.22 5.99
CA PHE A 51 -5.40 -14.64 7.09
C PHE A 51 -6.24 -15.02 8.30
N ALA A 52 -6.19 -16.28 8.68
CA ALA A 52 -6.94 -16.85 9.80
C ALA A 52 -6.00 -17.59 10.76
N VAL A 53 -6.40 -17.66 12.03
CA VAL A 53 -5.65 -18.39 13.06
C VAL A 53 -6.06 -19.86 13.01
N THR A 54 -5.13 -20.73 12.68
CA THR A 54 -5.29 -22.19 12.74
C THR A 54 -4.84 -22.76 14.09
N ASP A 55 -3.82 -22.17 14.70
CA ASP A 55 -3.32 -22.53 16.03
C ASP A 55 -3.29 -21.29 16.96
N PRO A 56 -4.23 -21.17 17.92
CA PRO A 56 -4.26 -20.04 18.84
C PRO A 56 -3.04 -19.93 19.77
N ASP A 57 -2.41 -21.06 20.10
CA ASP A 57 -1.35 -21.15 21.11
C ASP A 57 0.03 -20.85 20.51
N ALA A 58 0.21 -21.09 19.20
CA ALA A 58 1.44 -20.79 18.47
C ALA A 58 1.67 -19.29 18.16
N GLY A 59 0.76 -18.40 18.57
CA GLY A 59 0.88 -16.96 18.40
C GLY A 59 1.08 -16.55 16.93
N LYS A 60 2.23 -15.94 16.59
CA LYS A 60 2.52 -15.50 15.21
C LYS A 60 2.67 -16.67 14.23
N LYS A 61 3.12 -17.83 14.70
CA LYS A 61 3.25 -19.07 13.91
C LYS A 61 1.94 -19.83 13.80
N GLY A 62 0.86 -19.32 14.40
CA GLY A 62 -0.46 -19.92 14.34
C GLY A 62 -1.36 -19.34 13.24
N ILE A 63 -0.82 -18.48 12.38
CA ILE A 63 -1.58 -17.79 11.33
C ILE A 63 -1.29 -18.47 10.01
N THR A 64 -2.35 -18.82 9.29
CA THR A 64 -2.28 -19.44 7.97
C THR A 64 -2.98 -18.53 6.95
N ALA A 65 -2.47 -18.52 5.71
CA ALA A 65 -3.03 -17.76 4.61
C ALA A 65 -3.83 -18.69 3.68
N PHE A 66 -4.95 -18.20 3.17
CA PHE A 66 -5.80 -18.91 2.23
C PHE A 66 -6.13 -17.99 1.06
N ILE A 67 -6.17 -18.53 -0.16
CA ILE A 67 -6.62 -17.80 -1.35
C ILE A 67 -7.97 -18.37 -1.77
N VAL A 68 -9.03 -17.59 -1.56
CA VAL A 68 -10.41 -18.10 -1.68
C VAL A 68 -11.20 -17.27 -2.70
N PRO A 69 -12.06 -17.91 -3.51
CA PRO A 69 -13.05 -17.22 -4.30
C PRO A 69 -14.07 -16.48 -3.42
N THR A 70 -14.49 -15.29 -3.82
CA THR A 70 -15.46 -14.47 -3.06
C THR A 70 -16.91 -14.91 -3.24
N ASP A 71 -17.19 -15.82 -4.18
CA ASP A 71 -18.47 -16.50 -4.35
C ASP A 71 -18.60 -17.77 -3.49
N THR A 72 -17.58 -18.10 -2.69
CA THR A 72 -17.63 -19.26 -1.80
C THR A 72 -18.73 -19.08 -0.75
N PRO A 73 -19.59 -20.10 -0.52
CA PRO A 73 -20.63 -20.05 0.51
C PRO A 73 -20.06 -19.69 1.89
N GLY A 74 -20.71 -18.73 2.55
CA GLY A 74 -20.26 -18.18 3.84
C GLY A 74 -19.41 -16.91 3.74
N TYR A 75 -19.04 -16.46 2.53
CA TYR A 75 -18.45 -15.13 2.31
C TYR A 75 -19.56 -14.07 2.24
N GLU A 76 -19.56 -13.11 3.16
CA GLU A 76 -20.58 -12.07 3.22
C GLU A 76 -19.98 -10.67 3.30
N VAL A 77 -20.42 -9.79 2.41
CA VAL A 77 -20.11 -8.36 2.47
C VAL A 77 -21.14 -7.67 3.36
N ILE A 78 -20.76 -7.37 4.60
CA ILE A 78 -21.65 -6.76 5.60
C ILE A 78 -21.98 -5.32 5.25
N ARG A 79 -20.95 -4.52 4.90
CA ARG A 79 -21.13 -3.14 4.47
C ARG A 79 -19.98 -2.68 3.58
N VAL A 80 -20.26 -1.71 2.72
CA VAL A 80 -19.24 -0.88 2.07
C VAL A 80 -19.06 0.38 2.91
N GLU A 81 -17.83 0.68 3.32
CA GLU A 81 -17.49 1.82 4.17
C GLU A 81 -17.61 3.14 3.39
N GLU A 82 -18.21 4.14 4.05
CA GLU A 82 -18.19 5.53 3.58
C GLU A 82 -16.86 6.18 3.95
N LYS A 83 -16.09 6.56 2.93
CA LYS A 83 -14.73 7.10 3.08
C LYS A 83 -14.66 8.56 2.66
N LEU A 84 -13.76 9.30 3.32
CA LEU A 84 -13.40 10.68 2.96
C LEU A 84 -12.84 10.78 1.52
N GLY A 85 -11.97 9.83 1.15
CA GLY A 85 -11.32 9.77 -0.16
C GLY A 85 -11.26 8.34 -0.71
N LEU A 86 -10.60 8.15 -1.86
CA LEU A 86 -10.52 6.85 -2.57
C LEU A 86 -11.90 6.19 -2.75
N ARG A 87 -12.93 7.01 -3.02
CA ARG A 87 -14.33 6.57 -3.11
C ARG A 87 -14.59 5.59 -4.26
N ALA A 88 -13.77 5.64 -5.30
CA ALA A 88 -13.83 4.73 -6.44
C ALA A 88 -13.39 3.29 -6.08
N SER A 89 -12.60 3.12 -5.02
CA SER A 89 -12.23 1.80 -4.51
C SER A 89 -13.19 1.41 -3.40
N ASP A 90 -13.90 0.28 -3.56
CA ASP A 90 -14.73 -0.22 -2.48
C ASP A 90 -13.86 -0.71 -1.33
N THR A 91 -14.36 -0.53 -0.12
CA THR A 91 -13.66 -0.94 1.10
C THR A 91 -14.73 -1.46 2.02
N CYS A 92 -14.64 -2.72 2.40
CA CYS A 92 -15.77 -3.40 3.00
C CYS A 92 -15.45 -3.96 4.38
N GLN A 93 -16.50 -4.13 5.17
CA GLN A 93 -16.53 -5.08 6.26
C GLN A 93 -17.03 -6.42 5.69
N ILE A 94 -16.29 -7.49 5.94
CA ILE A 94 -16.58 -8.85 5.47
C ILE A 94 -16.76 -9.75 6.69
N ALA A 95 -17.77 -10.62 6.64
CA ALA A 95 -17.94 -11.74 7.55
C ALA A 95 -17.69 -13.06 6.81
N PHE A 96 -17.16 -14.03 7.55
CA PHE A 96 -17.02 -15.41 7.16
C PHE A 96 -17.88 -16.21 8.14
N ASN A 97 -18.98 -16.79 7.64
CA ASN A 97 -19.93 -17.56 8.44
C ASN A 97 -19.76 -19.04 8.10
N GLU A 98 -19.01 -19.76 8.94
CA GLU A 98 -18.69 -21.19 8.73
C GLU A 98 -18.28 -21.55 7.28
N MET A 99 -17.50 -20.67 6.66
CA MET A 99 -17.11 -20.77 5.26
C MET A 99 -16.17 -21.97 5.06
N ARG A 100 -16.64 -22.99 4.33
CA ARG A 100 -15.91 -24.24 4.08
C ARG A 100 -15.08 -24.12 2.79
N ILE A 101 -13.78 -24.36 2.89
CA ILE A 101 -12.85 -24.30 1.75
C ILE A 101 -11.99 -25.57 1.67
N PRO A 102 -11.62 -26.03 0.46
CA PRO A 102 -10.64 -27.10 0.29
C PRO A 102 -9.26 -26.73 0.88
N ALA A 103 -8.55 -27.71 1.44
CA ALA A 103 -7.22 -27.50 2.01
C ALA A 103 -6.15 -27.08 0.96
N GLU A 104 -6.40 -27.38 -0.32
CA GLU A 104 -5.56 -26.97 -1.46
C GLU A 104 -5.55 -25.45 -1.70
N LEU A 105 -6.57 -24.73 -1.24
CA LEU A 105 -6.62 -23.27 -1.34
C LEU A 105 -5.75 -22.56 -0.29
N ARG A 106 -5.02 -23.34 0.52
CA ARG A 106 -4.04 -22.84 1.47
C ARG A 106 -2.81 -22.31 0.74
N LEU A 107 -2.42 -21.08 1.05
CA LEU A 107 -1.25 -20.43 0.47
C LEU A 107 -0.05 -20.60 1.40
N GLY A 108 0.91 -21.43 0.99
CA GLY A 108 2.09 -21.78 1.80
C GLY A 108 1.76 -22.75 2.93
N GLU A 109 2.71 -22.99 3.84
CA GLU A 109 2.51 -23.93 4.95
C GLU A 109 1.63 -23.41 6.09
N GLU A 110 0.99 -24.32 6.87
CA GLU A 110 0.32 -23.91 8.10
C GLU A 110 1.31 -23.13 9.00
N GLY A 111 0.88 -21.96 9.48
CA GLY A 111 1.71 -21.08 10.28
C GLY A 111 2.64 -20.13 9.52
N GLU A 112 2.71 -20.23 8.20
CA GLU A 112 3.48 -19.29 7.36
C GLU A 112 2.74 -17.99 7.04
N GLY A 113 1.46 -17.90 7.39
CA GLY A 113 0.59 -16.77 7.04
C GLY A 113 1.14 -15.42 7.52
N TYR A 114 1.78 -15.36 8.68
CA TYR A 114 2.42 -14.13 9.17
C TYR A 114 3.58 -13.68 8.27
N ARG A 115 4.42 -14.61 7.81
CA ARG A 115 5.55 -14.33 6.90
C ARG A 115 5.03 -13.83 5.55
N ILE A 116 4.02 -14.49 5.01
CA ILE A 116 3.36 -14.12 3.75
C ILE A 116 2.71 -12.73 3.86
N ALA A 117 2.08 -12.43 5.00
CA ALA A 117 1.48 -11.13 5.25
C ALA A 117 2.53 -10.01 5.24
N LEU A 118 3.67 -10.21 5.90
CA LEU A 118 4.76 -9.23 5.93
C LEU A 118 5.39 -9.02 4.55
N ALA A 119 5.68 -10.09 3.81
CA ALA A 119 6.22 -10.00 2.46
C ALA A 119 5.30 -9.19 1.53
N THR A 120 3.98 -9.41 1.65
CA THR A 120 2.98 -8.68 0.86
C THR A 120 2.92 -7.19 1.26
N LEU A 121 3.00 -6.89 2.56
CA LEU A 121 3.01 -5.51 3.06
C LEU A 121 4.25 -4.73 2.62
N GLU A 122 5.41 -5.38 2.53
CA GLU A 122 6.64 -4.75 2.04
C GLU A 122 6.52 -4.30 0.58
N GLY A 123 5.99 -5.15 -0.29
CA GLY A 123 5.70 -4.77 -1.68
C GLY A 123 4.61 -3.69 -1.77
N GLY A 124 3.55 -3.81 -0.98
CA GLY A 124 2.44 -2.84 -0.96
C GLY A 124 2.88 -1.43 -0.57
N ARG A 125 3.81 -1.30 0.39
CA ARG A 125 4.35 0.02 0.81
C ARG A 125 4.99 0.80 -0.34
N ILE A 126 5.68 0.09 -1.23
CA ILE A 126 6.30 0.70 -2.41
C ILE A 126 5.23 1.24 -3.36
N GLY A 127 4.17 0.46 -3.60
CA GLY A 127 3.04 0.88 -4.43
C GLY A 127 2.32 2.12 -3.88
N ILE A 128 2.05 2.16 -2.57
CA ILE A 128 1.43 3.33 -1.92
C ILE A 128 2.33 4.56 -1.97
N ALA A 129 3.65 4.40 -1.78
CA ALA A 129 4.59 5.50 -1.91
C ALA A 129 4.60 6.08 -3.33
N ALA A 130 4.63 5.21 -4.35
CA ALA A 130 4.57 5.63 -5.75
C ALA A 130 3.25 6.37 -6.07
N GLN A 131 2.11 5.86 -5.59
CA GLN A 131 0.81 6.53 -5.74
C GLN A 131 0.80 7.93 -5.08
N ALA A 132 1.33 8.04 -3.87
CA ALA A 132 1.38 9.31 -3.15
C ALA A 132 2.25 10.36 -3.87
N VAL A 133 3.40 9.96 -4.41
CA VAL A 133 4.28 10.85 -5.18
C VAL A 133 3.58 11.32 -6.46
N GLY A 134 2.97 10.42 -7.22
CA GLY A 134 2.24 10.79 -8.44
C GLY A 134 1.08 11.75 -8.18
N MET A 135 0.30 11.51 -7.12
CA MET A 135 -0.77 12.42 -6.70
C MET A 135 -0.24 13.79 -6.27
N ALA A 136 0.87 13.84 -5.53
CA ALA A 136 1.49 15.08 -5.10
C ALA A 136 2.00 15.90 -6.29
N GLN A 137 2.59 15.24 -7.29
CA GLN A 137 3.04 15.87 -8.53
C GLN A 137 1.86 16.47 -9.31
N ALA A 138 0.80 15.70 -9.55
CA ALA A 138 -0.39 16.19 -10.26
C ALA A 138 -1.04 17.39 -9.54
N ALA A 139 -1.13 17.33 -8.20
CA ALA A 139 -1.65 18.43 -7.40
C ALA A 139 -0.75 19.69 -7.48
N PHE A 140 0.58 19.51 -7.51
CA PHE A 140 1.52 20.60 -7.68
C PHE A 140 1.39 21.25 -9.06
N GLU A 141 1.31 20.47 -10.13
CA GLU A 141 1.15 20.97 -11.50
C GLU A 141 -0.13 21.79 -11.63
N ALA A 142 -1.26 21.27 -11.13
CA ALA A 142 -2.52 22.01 -11.11
C ALA A 142 -2.43 23.32 -10.31
N ALA A 143 -1.77 23.30 -9.14
CA ALA A 143 -1.58 24.50 -8.32
C ALA A 143 -0.67 25.53 -9.00
N ARG A 144 0.40 25.08 -9.65
CA ARG A 144 1.34 25.93 -10.42
C ARG A 144 0.63 26.63 -11.57
N ASP A 145 -0.15 25.88 -12.35
CA ASP A 145 -0.82 26.39 -13.54
C ASP A 145 -1.90 27.41 -13.15
N TYR A 146 -2.71 27.09 -12.14
CA TYR A 146 -3.68 28.05 -11.59
C TYR A 146 -3.00 29.31 -11.02
N ALA A 147 -1.83 29.17 -10.39
CA ALA A 147 -1.10 30.31 -9.85
C ALA A 147 -0.58 31.28 -10.92
N ARG A 148 -0.31 30.78 -12.14
CA ARG A 148 0.10 31.61 -13.29
C ARG A 148 -1.08 32.38 -13.88
N GLU A 149 -2.24 31.75 -13.94
CA GLU A 149 -3.44 32.31 -14.58
C GLU A 149 -4.19 33.29 -13.67
N ARG A 150 -4.32 32.96 -12.37
CA ARG A 150 -5.10 33.76 -11.44
C ARG A 150 -4.38 35.07 -11.12
N LYS A 151 -5.04 36.20 -11.39
CA LYS A 151 -4.57 37.54 -10.99
C LYS A 151 -5.30 38.03 -9.74
N ALA A 152 -4.54 38.61 -8.81
CA ALA A 152 -5.05 39.31 -7.64
C ALA A 152 -4.07 40.42 -7.22
N PHE A 153 -4.60 41.55 -6.77
CA PHE A 153 -3.79 42.72 -6.39
C PHE A 153 -2.87 43.20 -7.54
N GLY A 154 -3.42 43.23 -8.77
CA GLY A 154 -2.77 43.81 -9.95
C GLY A 154 -1.78 42.91 -10.70
N LYS A 155 -1.49 41.69 -10.21
CA LYS A 155 -0.55 40.75 -10.86
C LYS A 155 -0.94 39.29 -10.69
N ALA A 156 -0.26 38.38 -11.39
CA ALA A 156 -0.49 36.95 -11.22
C ALA A 156 -0.11 36.50 -9.80
N ILE A 157 -0.87 35.56 -9.21
CA ILE A 157 -0.64 35.19 -7.80
C ILE A 157 0.69 34.48 -7.57
N ILE A 158 1.26 33.88 -8.62
CA ILE A 158 2.61 33.30 -8.58
C ILE A 158 3.70 34.35 -8.31
N GLU A 159 3.45 35.64 -8.62
CA GLU A 159 4.40 36.73 -8.37
C GLU A 159 4.38 37.24 -6.92
N HIS A 160 3.46 36.73 -6.08
CA HIS A 160 3.46 36.99 -4.65
C HIS A 160 4.37 35.97 -3.96
N GLN A 161 5.40 36.44 -3.25
CA GLN A 161 6.42 35.57 -2.64
C GLN A 161 5.82 34.49 -1.73
N ALA A 162 4.74 34.79 -1.00
CA ALA A 162 4.07 33.82 -0.14
C ALA A 162 3.52 32.60 -0.91
N VAL A 163 3.08 32.79 -2.16
CA VAL A 163 2.60 31.72 -3.04
C VAL A 163 3.77 31.00 -3.70
N ALA A 164 4.74 31.75 -4.25
CA ALA A 164 5.93 31.19 -4.88
C ALA A 164 6.73 30.29 -3.92
N PHE A 165 6.90 30.71 -2.66
CA PHE A 165 7.63 29.95 -1.66
C PHE A 165 6.91 28.64 -1.29
N ARG A 166 5.57 28.67 -1.19
CA ARG A 166 4.77 27.47 -0.96
C ARG A 166 4.93 26.46 -2.09
N LEU A 167 4.82 26.90 -3.34
CA LEU A 167 5.04 26.05 -4.51
C LEU A 167 6.47 25.46 -4.53
N ALA A 168 7.49 26.27 -4.26
CA ALA A 168 8.88 25.81 -4.21
C ALA A 168 9.13 24.77 -3.09
N MET A 169 8.47 24.93 -1.94
CA MET A 169 8.55 23.96 -0.84
C MET A 169 7.83 22.65 -1.17
N SER A 170 6.69 22.70 -1.84
CA SER A 170 5.96 21.51 -2.28
C SER A 170 6.80 20.63 -3.19
N VAL A 171 7.47 21.22 -4.20
CA VAL A 171 8.37 20.48 -5.11
C VAL A 171 9.49 19.78 -4.37
N ARG A 172 10.18 20.49 -3.48
CA ARG A 172 11.25 19.90 -2.65
C ARG A 172 10.74 18.72 -1.80
N GLY A 173 9.49 18.78 -1.35
CA GLY A 173 8.87 17.77 -0.51
C GLY A 173 8.65 16.42 -1.19
N PHE A 174 8.43 16.37 -2.51
CA PHE A 174 8.28 15.11 -3.25
C PHE A 174 9.49 14.75 -4.13
N ASP A 175 10.26 15.72 -4.64
CA ASP A 175 11.51 15.45 -5.38
C ASP A 175 12.61 14.81 -4.51
N GLY A 176 12.54 15.02 -3.18
CA GLY A 176 13.50 14.51 -2.20
C GLY A 176 13.14 13.16 -1.56
N GLN A 177 12.06 12.48 -1.97
CA GLN A 177 11.59 11.28 -1.27
C GLN A 177 12.41 10.04 -1.63
N THR A 178 13.43 9.75 -0.82
CA THR A 178 14.13 8.47 -0.83
C THR A 178 13.41 7.48 0.10
N LEU A 179 12.84 6.41 -0.46
CA LEU A 179 12.25 5.35 0.36
C LEU A 179 13.34 4.34 0.72
N ARG A 180 13.68 4.26 2.02
CA ARG A 180 14.57 3.22 2.55
C ARG A 180 13.74 1.99 2.93
N LEU A 181 14.03 0.83 2.34
CA LEU A 181 13.44 -0.45 2.75
C LEU A 181 14.24 -1.02 3.93
N GLY A 182 13.55 -1.73 4.83
CA GLY A 182 14.12 -2.32 6.04
C GLY A 182 15.24 -3.34 5.81
N ASN A 183 15.37 -3.87 4.57
CA ASN A 183 16.41 -4.84 4.20
C ASN A 183 17.69 -4.19 3.65
N GLY A 184 17.92 -2.90 3.91
CA GLY A 184 19.12 -2.17 3.48
C GLY A 184 19.13 -1.75 2.00
N GLY A 185 18.05 -1.99 1.26
CA GLY A 185 17.84 -1.43 -0.07
C GLY A 185 17.16 -0.07 0.03
N ALA A 186 17.73 0.97 -0.58
CA ALA A 186 17.02 2.23 -0.77
C ALA A 186 16.58 2.33 -2.24
N PHE A 187 15.30 2.60 -2.45
CA PHE A 187 14.78 2.98 -3.75
C PHE A 187 14.59 4.49 -3.74
N LEU A 188 15.35 5.17 -4.59
CA LEU A 188 15.16 6.58 -4.84
C LEU A 188 14.02 6.73 -5.84
N PHE A 189 12.89 7.28 -5.39
CA PHE A 189 11.86 7.77 -6.28
C PHE A 189 12.23 9.20 -6.61
N ARG A 190 12.71 9.42 -7.84
CA ARG A 190 12.97 10.75 -8.36
C ARG A 190 11.86 11.09 -9.34
N CYS A 191 11.37 12.32 -9.25
CA CYS A 191 10.45 12.88 -10.23
C CYS A 191 11.15 12.89 -11.60
N ASP A 192 10.62 12.11 -12.54
CA ASP A 192 10.94 12.19 -13.95
C ASP A 192 9.93 13.18 -14.57
N PRO A 193 10.35 14.14 -15.40
CA PRO A 193 9.43 15.03 -16.10
C PRO A 193 8.43 14.31 -17.03
N ASP A 194 8.64 13.01 -17.32
CA ASP A 194 7.68 12.17 -18.02
C ASP A 194 6.75 11.41 -17.03
N PRO A 195 5.45 11.76 -16.92
CA PRO A 195 4.52 11.19 -15.93
C PRO A 195 4.21 9.70 -16.14
N TRP A 196 4.59 9.11 -17.28
CA TRP A 196 4.31 7.71 -17.60
C TRP A 196 5.53 6.78 -17.45
N ARG A 197 6.71 7.30 -17.09
CA ARG A 197 7.92 6.51 -16.89
C ARG A 197 8.30 6.38 -15.42
N LEU A 198 7.89 5.27 -14.81
CA LEU A 198 8.51 4.78 -13.56
C LEU A 198 9.91 4.24 -13.87
N ARG A 199 10.95 5.08 -13.73
CA ARG A 199 12.34 4.60 -13.67
C ARG A 199 12.68 4.23 -12.23
N LEU A 200 12.82 2.92 -11.99
CA LEU A 200 13.51 2.42 -10.80
C LEU A 200 15.00 2.77 -10.94
N TYR A 201 15.44 3.84 -10.28
CA TYR A 201 16.85 4.23 -10.24
C TYR A 201 17.65 3.33 -9.28
N GLY A 202 17.79 2.05 -9.65
CA GLY A 202 18.77 1.11 -9.12
C GLY A 202 18.68 0.77 -7.62
N ARG A 203 19.32 -0.34 -7.24
CA ARG A 203 19.56 -0.70 -5.84
C ARG A 203 20.72 0.16 -5.34
N LEU A 204 20.46 1.12 -4.46
CA LEU A 204 21.53 1.86 -3.80
C LEU A 204 22.18 0.94 -2.75
N SER A 205 23.43 0.54 -2.96
CA SER A 205 24.27 -0.11 -1.95
C SER A 205 24.74 0.92 -0.91
N GLY A 206 24.80 0.51 0.36
CA GLY A 206 24.75 1.36 1.55
C GLY A 206 25.92 2.29 1.86
N GLN A 207 26.61 2.91 0.90
CA GLN A 207 27.75 3.79 1.16
C GLN A 207 27.80 4.99 0.20
N THR A 208 26.94 6.00 0.39
CA THR A 208 27.20 7.32 -0.27
C THR A 208 26.60 8.52 0.45
N TYR A 209 26.03 8.35 1.64
CA TYR A 209 25.29 9.42 2.33
C TYR A 209 26.06 10.02 3.51
N LEU A 210 27.29 10.50 3.29
CA LEU A 210 27.97 11.43 4.19
C LEU A 210 28.87 12.38 3.39
N SER A 211 28.28 13.27 2.59
CA SER A 211 28.97 14.48 2.11
C SER A 211 27.98 15.37 1.38
N GLY A 212 27.41 16.33 2.09
CA GLY A 212 26.82 17.52 1.46
C GLY A 212 27.93 18.36 0.85
N ARG A 213 28.35 18.03 -0.37
CA ARG A 213 29.09 18.92 -1.28
C ARG A 213 28.70 18.57 -2.72
N THR A 214 28.27 19.60 -3.43
CA THR A 214 28.19 19.68 -4.89
C THR A 214 29.39 19.02 -5.56
N HIS A 215 29.15 17.93 -6.28
CA HIS A 215 29.97 17.56 -7.44
C HIS A 215 29.04 16.90 -8.47
N MET A 216 28.69 17.66 -9.52
CA MET A 216 28.20 17.08 -10.77
C MET A 216 29.38 16.39 -11.47
N PRO A 217 29.26 15.14 -11.90
CA PRO A 217 30.13 14.61 -12.94
C PRO A 217 29.64 15.12 -14.29
N GLU A 218 30.51 15.83 -15.01
CA GLU A 218 30.31 16.20 -16.41
C GLU A 218 30.13 14.94 -17.27
N LEU A 219 29.01 14.87 -17.98
CA LEU A 219 28.82 13.92 -19.09
C LEU A 219 29.75 14.34 -20.22
N ARG A 220 30.87 13.62 -20.39
CA ARG A 220 31.66 13.67 -21.63
C ARG A 220 30.76 13.28 -22.81
N ARG A 221 30.61 14.21 -23.75
CA ARG A 221 30.15 13.93 -25.11
C ARG A 221 31.29 13.29 -25.91
N ASP A 222 30.86 12.45 -26.86
CA ASP A 222 31.55 11.98 -28.07
C ASP A 222 32.69 10.95 -27.90
N GLN A 223 32.37 9.70 -28.24
CA GLN A 223 32.80 9.10 -29.53
C GLN A 223 31.60 8.40 -30.18
#